data_AF-T1A1Z0-F1
#
_entry.id   AF-T1A1Z0-F1
#
_cell.length_a   1.000
_cell.length_b   1.000
_cell.length_c   1.000
_cell.angle_alpha   90.00
_cell.angle_beta   90.00
_cell.angle_gamma   90.00
#
_symmetry.space_group_name_H-M   'P 1'
#
loop_
_entity.id
_entity.type
_entity.pdbx_description
1 polymer ?
#
loop_
_entity_poly.entity_id
_entity_poly.type
_entity_poly.pdbx_seq_one_letter_code
_entity_poly.pdbx_strand_id
1 'polypeptide(L)'
;MHTNDLPVRYMLLAVTEPMEQAAKGEPGVTLVRSQTGVGLTKLHVYFSPSTNPETAYLLLQARLAHIPLPPGASISVRLMRPNIYPLAEYALFSNSVSSAAMKPVFAFTLRPAILGVRGVYQARDTGRGWPEVHLTLSPRRLAEYHLSAAQVVGALRA
;
A
#
# COMPACT_ATOMS: atom_id res chain seq x y z
N MET A 1 -0.49 -5.65 0.66
CA MET A 1 -0.80 -5.60 2.09
C MET A 1 0.27 -4.78 2.78
N HIS A 2 -0.07 -3.83 3.65
CA HIS A 2 0.89 -3.12 4.52
C HIS A 2 0.52 -3.40 5.97
N THR A 3 1.48 -3.83 6.78
CA THR A 3 1.32 -4.03 8.22
C THR A 3 2.62 -3.62 8.89
N ASN A 4 2.58 -2.92 10.02
CA ASN A 4 3.77 -2.54 10.77
C ASN A 4 4.59 -3.78 11.16
N ASP A 5 5.77 -3.91 10.55
CA ASP A 5 6.91 -4.71 11.03
C ASP A 5 6.69 -6.20 11.35
N LEU A 6 5.78 -6.88 10.63
CA LEU A 6 5.67 -8.34 10.74
C LEU A 6 6.88 -9.03 10.08
N PRO A 7 7.52 -10.02 10.74
CA PRO A 7 8.66 -10.75 10.17
C PRO A 7 8.31 -11.40 8.84
N VAL A 8 9.27 -11.43 7.91
CA VAL A 8 9.09 -12.01 6.55
C VAL A 8 8.57 -13.45 6.62
N ARG A 9 9.08 -14.25 7.56
CA ARG A 9 8.64 -15.65 7.74
C ARG A 9 7.18 -15.76 8.20
N TYR A 10 6.73 -14.86 9.06
CA TYR A 10 5.32 -14.81 9.46
C TYR A 10 4.45 -14.42 8.27
N MET A 11 4.83 -13.37 7.54
CA MET A 11 4.12 -12.92 6.35
C MET A 11 4.01 -14.01 5.28
N LEU A 12 5.07 -14.79 5.08
CA LEU A 12 5.08 -15.89 4.12
C LEU A 12 4.03 -16.95 4.45
N LEU A 13 4.08 -17.49 5.67
CA LEU A 13 3.24 -18.61 6.10
C LEU A 13 1.79 -18.20 6.36
N ALA A 14 1.59 -17.06 7.02
CA ALA A 14 0.26 -16.64 7.46
C ALA A 14 -0.54 -15.91 6.37
N VAL A 15 0.13 -15.38 5.34
CA VAL A 15 -0.51 -14.54 4.32
C VAL A 15 -0.16 -14.99 2.91
N THR A 16 1.12 -14.99 2.54
CA THR A 16 1.52 -15.22 1.14
C THR A 16 1.11 -16.59 0.64
N GLU A 17 1.38 -17.66 1.40
CA GLU A 17 1.03 -19.03 1.00
C GLU A 17 -0.49 -19.23 0.85
N PRO A 18 -1.35 -18.84 1.83
CA PRO A 18 -2.80 -18.89 1.65
C PRO A 18 -3.29 -18.09 0.44
N MET A 19 -2.74 -16.89 0.22
CA MET A 19 -3.10 -16.03 -0.92
C MET A 19 -2.72 -16.67 -2.25
N GLU A 20 -1.55 -17.29 -2.33
CA GLU A 20 -1.10 -18.01 -3.52
C GLU A 20 -1.98 -19.21 -3.81
N GLN A 21 -2.31 -20.02 -2.80
CA GLN A 21 -3.15 -21.20 -2.96
C GLN A 21 -4.54 -20.82 -3.44
N ALA A 22 -5.13 -19.77 -2.85
CA ALA A 22 -6.42 -19.25 -3.29
C ALA A 22 -6.36 -18.72 -4.74
N ALA A 23 -5.31 -17.98 -5.10
CA ALA A 23 -5.13 -17.49 -6.46
C ALA A 23 -4.93 -18.61 -7.48
N LYS A 24 -4.11 -19.64 -7.16
CA LYS A 24 -3.87 -20.80 -8.02
C LYS A 24 -5.14 -21.62 -8.27
N GLY A 25 -6.10 -21.59 -7.36
CA GLY A 25 -7.40 -22.26 -7.51
C GLY A 25 -8.41 -21.53 -8.42
N GLU A 26 -8.09 -20.34 -8.92
CA GLU A 26 -8.97 -19.58 -9.80
C GLU A 26 -8.93 -20.10 -11.25
N PRO A 27 -10.09 -20.40 -11.88
CA PRO A 27 -10.14 -20.83 -13.27
C PRO A 27 -9.42 -19.87 -14.23
N GLY A 28 -8.60 -20.45 -15.10
CA GLY A 28 -7.86 -19.70 -16.11
C GLY A 28 -6.55 -19.09 -15.62
N VAL A 29 -6.17 -19.26 -14.35
CA VAL A 29 -4.84 -18.84 -13.88
C VAL A 29 -3.76 -19.74 -14.48
N THR A 30 -2.74 -19.12 -15.06
CA THR A 30 -1.60 -19.80 -15.69
C THR A 30 -0.32 -19.67 -14.87
N LEU A 31 -0.15 -18.56 -14.13
CA LEU A 31 1.02 -18.30 -13.32
C LEU A 31 0.67 -17.40 -12.13
N VAL A 32 1.20 -17.72 -10.97
CA VAL A 32 1.18 -16.84 -9.79
C VAL A 32 2.63 -16.58 -9.39
N ARG A 33 3.03 -15.30 -9.36
CA ARG A 33 4.31 -14.86 -8.81
C ARG A 33 4.05 -14.06 -7.54
N SER A 34 4.77 -14.34 -6.47
CA SER A 34 4.64 -13.64 -5.20
C SER A 34 5.96 -13.00 -4.78
N GLN A 35 5.84 -11.96 -3.96
CA GLN A 35 6.96 -11.32 -3.27
C GLN A 35 6.52 -11.07 -1.82
N THR A 36 7.34 -11.51 -0.87
CA THR A 36 7.11 -11.31 0.56
C THR A 36 8.22 -10.45 1.14
N GLY A 37 7.85 -9.43 1.90
CA GLY A 37 8.75 -8.55 2.63
C GLY A 37 8.22 -8.29 4.03
N VAL A 38 8.90 -7.41 4.77
CA VAL A 38 8.48 -7.01 6.10
C VAL A 38 7.14 -6.29 6.01
N GLY A 39 6.11 -6.87 6.65
CA GLY A 39 4.77 -6.30 6.61
C GLY A 39 4.10 -6.21 5.24
N LEU A 40 4.68 -6.83 4.20
CA LEU A 40 4.24 -6.69 2.81
C LEU A 40 4.19 -8.04 2.09
N THR A 41 3.06 -8.25 1.41
CA THR A 41 2.89 -9.34 0.43
C THR A 41 2.33 -8.74 -0.86
N LYS A 42 2.89 -9.16 -1.99
CA LYS A 42 2.48 -8.75 -3.35
C LYS A 42 2.38 -9.99 -4.25
N LEU A 43 1.24 -10.14 -4.92
CA LEU A 43 1.00 -11.22 -5.88
C LEU A 43 0.74 -10.65 -7.28
N HIS A 44 1.33 -11.28 -8.29
CA HIS A 44 1.07 -11.11 -9.71
C HIS A 44 0.42 -12.38 -10.22
N VAL A 45 -0.86 -12.30 -10.57
CA VAL A 45 -1.65 -13.44 -11.08
C VAL A 45 -1.85 -13.24 -12.57
N TYR A 46 -1.39 -14.20 -13.36
CA TYR A 46 -1.51 -14.21 -14.80
C TYR A 46 -2.61 -15.19 -15.19
N PHE A 47 -3.46 -14.77 -16.11
CA PHE A 47 -4.55 -15.56 -16.65
C PHE A 47 -4.25 -15.97 -18.10
N SER A 48 -4.97 -16.97 -18.59
CA SER A 48 -4.99 -17.36 -19.99
C SER A 48 -5.45 -16.18 -20.87
N PRO A 49 -4.91 -16.01 -22.09
CA PRO A 49 -5.38 -15.01 -23.04
C PRO A 49 -6.87 -15.12 -23.39
N SER A 50 -7.47 -16.30 -23.23
CA SER A 50 -8.90 -16.56 -23.47
C SER A 50 -9.82 -16.14 -22.33
N THR A 51 -9.27 -15.77 -21.16
CA THR A 51 -10.06 -15.41 -19.98
C THR A 51 -10.53 -13.96 -20.04
N ASN A 52 -11.80 -13.70 -19.74
CA ASN A 52 -12.31 -12.33 -19.60
C ASN A 52 -11.64 -11.64 -18.38
N PRO A 53 -10.91 -10.51 -18.57
CA PRO A 53 -10.16 -9.88 -17.49
C PRO A 53 -11.02 -9.30 -16.38
N GLU A 54 -12.21 -8.77 -16.69
CA GLU A 54 -13.12 -8.19 -15.69
C GLU A 54 -13.74 -9.28 -14.81
N THR A 55 -14.17 -10.38 -15.43
CA THR A 55 -14.69 -11.54 -14.69
C THR A 55 -13.61 -12.15 -13.81
N ALA A 56 -12.40 -12.37 -14.34
CA ALA A 56 -11.27 -12.89 -13.58
C ALA A 56 -10.92 -11.98 -12.39
N TYR A 57 -10.92 -10.66 -12.59
CA TYR A 57 -10.68 -9.69 -11.54
C TYR A 57 -11.71 -9.79 -10.40
N LEU A 58 -13.01 -9.83 -10.73
CA LEU A 58 -14.07 -9.90 -9.73
C LEU A 58 -14.06 -11.22 -8.95
N LEU A 59 -13.85 -12.35 -9.64
CA LEU A 59 -13.80 -13.66 -9.01
C LEU A 59 -12.58 -13.80 -8.09
N LEU A 60 -11.41 -13.38 -8.57
CA LEU A 60 -10.19 -13.36 -7.76
C LEU A 60 -10.35 -12.42 -6.55
N GLN A 61 -10.94 -11.24 -6.74
CA GLN A 61 -11.22 -10.30 -5.65
C GLN A 61 -12.13 -10.93 -4.58
N ALA A 62 -13.22 -11.58 -5.00
CA ALA A 62 -14.14 -12.26 -4.09
C ALA A 62 -13.44 -13.39 -3.33
N ARG A 63 -12.67 -14.23 -4.03
CA ARG A 63 -11.94 -15.35 -3.43
C ARG A 63 -10.90 -14.91 -2.41
N LEU A 64 -10.12 -13.88 -2.73
CA LEU A 64 -9.10 -13.35 -1.82
C LEU A 64 -9.70 -12.61 -0.61
N ALA A 65 -10.93 -12.09 -0.71
CA ALA A 65 -11.60 -11.40 0.39
C ALA A 65 -11.93 -12.31 1.58
N HIS A 66 -12.00 -13.63 1.37
CA HIS A 66 -12.28 -14.60 2.44
C HIS A 66 -11.03 -15.00 3.25
N ILE A 67 -9.84 -14.56 2.86
CA ILE A 67 -8.60 -14.96 3.53
C ILE A 67 -8.42 -14.10 4.78
N PRO A 68 -8.24 -14.71 5.97
CA PRO A 68 -8.05 -13.97 7.20
C PRO A 68 -6.77 -13.14 7.12
N LEU A 69 -6.88 -11.85 7.41
CA LEU A 69 -5.77 -10.92 7.42
C LEU A 69 -5.30 -10.65 8.86
N PRO A 70 -3.98 -10.48 9.09
CA PRO A 70 -3.46 -9.97 10.34
C PRO A 70 -4.11 -8.64 10.77
N PRO A 71 -4.18 -8.33 12.07
CA PRO A 71 -4.74 -7.08 12.56
C PRO A 71 -4.08 -5.85 11.91
N GLY A 72 -4.89 -4.90 11.44
CA GLY A 72 -4.42 -3.67 10.79
C GLY A 72 -3.94 -3.85 9.35
N ALA A 73 -4.02 -5.06 8.79
CA ALA A 73 -3.69 -5.32 7.40
C ALA A 73 -4.86 -5.02 6.46
N SER A 74 -4.54 -4.51 5.27
CA SER A 74 -5.50 -4.33 4.18
C SER A 74 -5.02 -5.00 2.89
N ILE A 75 -5.98 -5.53 2.13
CA ILE A 75 -5.75 -6.07 0.79
C ILE A 75 -6.29 -5.11 -0.26
N SER A 76 -5.56 -4.97 -1.36
CA SER A 76 -6.07 -4.33 -2.57
C SER A 76 -5.73 -5.20 -3.78
N VAL A 77 -6.74 -5.41 -4.62
CA VAL A 77 -6.62 -6.12 -5.89
C VAL A 77 -6.77 -5.10 -7.00
N ARG A 78 -5.97 -5.21 -8.06
CA ARG A 78 -6.03 -4.29 -9.19
C ARG A 78 -5.94 -5.06 -10.49
N LEU A 79 -6.89 -4.81 -11.39
CA LEU A 79 -6.81 -5.30 -12.76
C LEU A 79 -5.69 -4.56 -13.51
N MET A 80 -4.75 -5.32 -14.09
CA MET A 80 -3.70 -4.75 -14.91
C MET A 80 -4.22 -4.37 -16.30
N ARG A 81 -4.60 -3.10 -16.48
CA ARG A 81 -4.99 -2.54 -17.77
C ARG A 81 -3.77 -1.90 -18.48
N PRO A 82 -3.70 -1.88 -19.82
CA PRO A 82 -2.59 -1.26 -20.56
C PRO A 82 -2.36 0.23 -20.23
N ASN A 83 -3.39 0.92 -19.74
CA ASN A 83 -3.32 2.32 -19.31
C ASN A 83 -2.63 2.54 -17.94
N ILE A 84 -1.94 1.54 -17.40
CA ILE A 84 -1.22 1.67 -16.12
C ILE A 84 0.01 2.55 -16.25
N TYR A 85 0.62 2.62 -17.43
CA TYR A 85 1.79 3.47 -17.63
C TYR A 85 1.36 4.94 -17.79
N PRO A 86 2.05 5.86 -17.08
CA PRO A 86 1.77 7.28 -17.23
C PRO A 86 2.13 7.75 -18.63
N LEU A 87 1.31 8.65 -19.17
CA LEU A 87 1.62 9.33 -20.44
C LEU A 87 2.87 10.21 -20.31
N ALA A 88 3.04 10.84 -19.15
CA ALA A 88 4.17 11.69 -18.81
C ALA A 88 4.48 11.59 -17.33
N GLU A 89 5.77 11.63 -16.99
CA GLU A 89 6.26 11.67 -15.62
C GLU A 89 7.07 12.96 -15.41
N TYR A 90 6.84 13.62 -14.27
CA TYR A 90 7.53 14.85 -13.90
C TYR A 90 8.09 14.73 -12.49
N ALA A 91 9.32 15.21 -12.30
CA ALA A 91 9.95 15.28 -10.99
C ALA A 91 9.57 16.59 -10.30
N LEU A 92 8.93 16.48 -9.13
CA LEU A 92 8.71 17.60 -8.22
C LEU A 92 9.79 17.57 -7.14
N PHE A 93 10.69 18.55 -7.15
CA PHE A 93 11.78 18.66 -6.18
C PHE A 93 12.02 20.11 -5.74
N SER A 94 12.72 20.26 -4.62
CA SER A 94 13.17 21.55 -4.11
C SER A 94 14.57 21.39 -3.53
N ASN A 95 15.37 22.45 -3.62
CA ASN A 95 16.69 22.51 -2.98
C ASN A 95 16.61 22.97 -1.51
N SER A 96 15.46 23.44 -1.05
CA SER A 96 15.27 24.00 0.29
C SER A 96 14.34 23.19 1.18
N VAL A 97 13.42 22.40 0.62
CA VAL A 97 12.46 21.60 1.39
C VAL A 97 12.52 20.13 1.03
N SER A 98 12.16 19.28 2.00
CA SER A 98 12.15 17.83 1.80
C SER A 98 11.00 17.38 0.88
N SER A 99 11.13 16.20 0.27
CA SER A 99 10.07 15.59 -0.54
C SER A 99 8.73 15.47 0.21
N ALA A 100 8.76 15.12 1.50
CA ALA A 100 7.55 15.03 2.31
C ALA A 100 6.88 16.40 2.51
N ALA A 101 7.68 17.46 2.73
CA ALA A 101 7.17 18.83 2.86
C ALA A 101 6.54 19.36 1.55
N MET A 102 6.89 18.80 0.40
CA MET A 102 6.26 19.14 -0.89
C MET A 102 4.93 18.42 -1.14
N LYS A 103 4.63 17.36 -0.39
CA LYS A 103 3.39 16.56 -0.56
C LYS A 103 2.11 17.40 -0.48
N PRO A 104 1.95 18.36 0.46
CA PRO A 104 0.77 19.23 0.49
C PRO A 104 0.62 20.09 -0.77
N VAL A 105 1.73 20.64 -1.29
CA VAL A 105 1.74 21.44 -2.52
C VAL A 105 1.29 20.59 -3.71
N PHE A 106 1.79 19.36 -3.82
CA PHE A 106 1.29 18.43 -4.83
C PHE A 106 -0.20 18.14 -4.65
N ALA A 107 -0.62 17.74 -3.44
CA ALA A 107 -1.96 17.25 -3.18
C ALA A 107 -3.05 18.32 -3.38
N PHE A 108 -2.79 19.56 -2.97
CA PHE A 108 -3.80 20.61 -2.90
C PHE A 108 -3.64 21.70 -3.97
N THR A 109 -2.49 21.80 -4.64
CA THR A 109 -2.27 22.83 -5.67
C THR A 109 -2.05 22.21 -7.04
N LEU A 110 -1.01 21.37 -7.20
CA LEU A 110 -0.64 20.84 -8.51
C LEU A 110 -1.63 19.79 -9.01
N ARG A 111 -2.05 18.85 -8.15
CA ARG A 111 -2.94 17.76 -8.54
C ARG A 111 -4.30 18.27 -9.03
N PRO A 112 -5.00 19.20 -8.35
CA PRO A 112 -6.23 19.79 -8.89
C PRO A 112 -6.02 20.51 -10.22
N ALA A 113 -4.93 21.27 -10.38
CA ALA A 113 -4.63 21.97 -11.62
C ALA A 113 -4.38 21.01 -12.80
N ILE A 114 -3.62 19.93 -12.57
CA ILE A 114 -3.35 18.89 -13.58
C ILE A 114 -4.64 18.16 -13.97
N LEU A 115 -5.50 17.83 -12.99
CA LEU A 115 -6.79 17.19 -13.26
C LEU A 115 -7.78 18.11 -14.00
N GLY A 116 -7.56 19.43 -13.96
CA GLY A 116 -8.34 20.39 -14.75
C GLY A 116 -8.03 20.37 -16.25
N VAL A 117 -6.93 19.75 -16.68
CA VAL A 117 -6.55 19.66 -18.09
C VAL A 117 -7.41 18.63 -18.82
N ARG A 118 -8.06 19.05 -19.91
CA ARG A 118 -8.94 18.17 -20.70
C ARG A 118 -8.17 16.92 -21.19
N GLY A 119 -8.70 15.74 -20.87
CA GLY A 119 -8.11 14.46 -21.23
C GLY A 119 -7.24 13.83 -20.14
N VAL A 120 -6.94 14.55 -19.05
CA VAL A 120 -6.24 13.98 -17.89
C VAL A 120 -7.24 13.30 -16.97
N TYR A 121 -7.26 11.98 -16.99
CA TYR A 121 -8.13 11.19 -16.10
C TYR A 121 -7.52 11.00 -14.70
N GLN A 122 -6.19 11.05 -14.59
CA GLN A 122 -5.52 10.72 -13.34
C GLN A 122 -4.16 11.42 -13.20
N ALA A 123 -3.91 11.94 -12.00
CA ALA A 123 -2.61 12.42 -11.56
C ALA A 123 -2.24 11.71 -10.24
N ARG A 124 -1.11 11.00 -10.24
CA ARG A 124 -0.56 10.29 -9.09
C ARG A 124 0.84 10.81 -8.79
N ASP A 125 1.24 10.80 -7.53
CA ASP A 125 2.62 11.02 -7.13
C ASP A 125 3.28 9.74 -6.65
N THR A 126 4.60 9.78 -6.64
CA THR A 126 5.47 8.82 -5.94
C THR A 126 6.47 9.64 -5.12
N GLY A 127 6.72 9.23 -3.87
CA GLY A 127 7.57 9.99 -2.97
C GLY A 127 7.53 9.49 -1.54
N ARG A 128 8.14 10.24 -0.61
CA ARG A 128 8.23 9.86 0.81
C ARG A 128 6.92 9.99 1.60
N GLY A 129 5.83 10.39 0.95
CA GLY A 129 4.52 10.52 1.59
C GLY A 129 4.32 11.87 2.27
N TRP A 130 3.38 11.91 3.21
CA TRP A 130 3.08 13.11 3.99
C TRP A 130 4.20 13.39 5.00
N PRO A 131 4.36 14.65 5.45
CA PRO A 131 5.22 14.93 6.59
C PRO A 131 4.79 14.12 7.81
N GLU A 132 5.73 13.40 8.40
CA GLU A 132 5.51 12.60 9.62
C GLU A 132 6.31 13.20 10.77
N VAL A 133 5.72 13.17 11.97
CA VAL A 133 6.39 13.59 13.20
C VAL A 133 6.81 12.34 13.95
N HIS A 134 8.13 12.14 14.08
CA HIS A 134 8.68 11.06 14.87
C HIS A 134 8.89 11.50 16.31
N LEU A 135 8.34 10.73 17.25
CA LEU A 135 8.48 10.94 18.68
C LEU A 135 9.32 9.82 19.28
N THR A 136 10.53 10.16 19.71
CA THR A 136 11.40 9.21 20.43
C THR A 136 11.21 9.38 21.93
N LEU A 137 10.53 8.42 22.56
CA LEU A 137 10.30 8.44 24.00
C LEU A 137 11.55 7.94 24.73
N SER A 138 12.00 8.68 25.75
CA SER A 138 13.08 8.25 26.62
C SER A 138 12.52 7.35 27.73
N PRO A 139 12.93 6.06 27.82
CA PRO A 139 12.44 5.17 28.87
C PRO A 139 12.75 5.69 30.28
N ARG A 140 13.92 6.32 30.43
CA ARG A 140 14.35 6.91 31.71
C ARG A 140 13.42 8.04 32.16
N ARG A 141 13.13 8.99 31.27
CA ARG A 141 12.23 10.11 31.61
C ARG A 141 10.80 9.63 31.87
N LEU A 142 10.31 8.65 31.11
CA LEU A 142 9.01 8.04 31.37
C LEU A 142 8.94 7.45 32.78
N ALA A 143 9.98 6.74 33.22
CA ALA A 143 10.05 6.20 34.57
C ALA A 143 10.11 7.29 35.64
N GLU A 144 10.89 8.36 35.42
CA GLU A 144 11.00 9.52 36.35
C GLU A 144 9.64 10.20 36.59
N TYR A 145 8.78 10.25 35.57
CA TYR A 145 7.44 10.84 35.67
C TYR A 145 6.32 9.81 35.95
N HIS A 146 6.67 8.55 36.22
CA HIS A 146 5.71 7.45 36.40
C HIS A 146 4.70 7.32 35.24
N LEU A 147 5.14 7.60 34.01
CA LEU A 147 4.34 7.52 32.79
C LEU A 147 4.69 6.27 31.99
N SER A 148 3.67 5.68 31.37
CA SER A 148 3.82 4.65 30.34
C SER A 148 3.80 5.26 28.94
N ALA A 149 4.44 4.59 27.98
CA ALA A 149 4.37 4.99 26.58
C ALA A 149 2.92 5.02 26.06
N ALA A 150 2.06 4.10 26.54
CA ALA A 150 0.65 4.05 26.18
C ALA A 150 -0.11 5.30 26.62
N GLN A 151 0.21 5.84 27.81
CA GLN A 151 -0.40 7.10 28.29
C GLN A 151 0.01 8.29 27.44
N VAL A 152 1.29 8.36 27.02
CA VAL A 152 1.75 9.42 26.11
C VAL A 152 1.04 9.33 24.76
N VAL A 153 0.94 8.12 24.19
CA VAL A 153 0.21 7.90 22.94
C VAL A 153 -1.28 8.24 23.09
N GLY A 154 -1.89 7.91 24.23
CA GLY A 154 -3.27 8.27 24.54
C GLY A 154 -3.49 9.79 24.59
N ALA A 155 -2.59 10.51 25.25
CA ALA A 155 -2.65 11.97 25.35
C ALA A 155 -2.49 12.68 24.00
N LEU A 156 -1.72 12.11 23.06
CA LEU A 156 -1.54 12.67 21.72
C LEU A 156 -2.72 12.41 20.77
N ARG A 157 -3.59 11.46 21.10
CA ARG A 157 -4.77 11.11 20.31
C ARG A 157 -6.03 11.87 20.73
N ALA A 158 -6.03 12.44 21.93
CA ALA A 158 -7.11 13.26 22.49
C ALA A 158 -7.03 14.69 21.94
#